data_AF-A0A0D2Y765-F1
#
_entry.id   AF-A0A0D2Y765-F1
#
_cell.length_a   1.000
_cell.length_b   1.000
_cell.length_c   1.000
_cell.angle_alpha   90.00
_cell.angle_beta   90.00
_cell.angle_gamma   90.00
#
_symmetry.space_group_name_H-M   'P 1'
#
loop_
_entity.id
_entity.type
_entity.pdbx_description
1 polymer ?
#
loop_
_entity_poly.entity_id
_entity_poly.type
_entity_poly.pdbx_seq_one_letter_code
_entity_poly.pdbx_strand_id
1 'polypeptide(L)'
;MKTLVDKKTGGDFPPCYAYDNDDAHITAINQSVIQDTLWVHREAELIAEERLLAYFVTPIRVISEGHAVHLVVLVPKAWRDLHDLAWLRLTAGNPLIKVKIHDISTPGHTGPALWTGKIIGSNNSAPELRTHPIQDHELIVRVRAASVPRILIRHYPNRRTADKALAQ
;
A
#
# COMPACT_ATOMS: atom_id res chain seq x y z
N MET A 1 -6.63 7.97 23.16
CA MET A 1 -7.52 7.73 21.99
C MET A 1 -7.39 6.32 21.42
N LYS A 2 -6.16 5.79 21.22
CA LYS A 2 -5.91 4.43 20.68
C LYS A 2 -6.77 3.33 21.34
N THR A 3 -6.88 3.33 22.67
CA THR A 3 -7.61 2.32 23.47
C THR A 3 -9.14 2.39 23.41
N LEU A 4 -9.74 3.50 22.96
CA LEU A 4 -11.20 3.66 22.92
C LEU A 4 -11.81 3.10 21.63
N VAL A 5 -11.05 3.12 20.53
CA VAL A 5 -11.49 2.62 19.22
C VAL A 5 -11.37 1.09 19.15
N ASP A 6 -10.36 0.51 19.82
CA ASP A 6 -10.13 -0.95 19.86
C ASP A 6 -11.24 -1.79 20.50
N LYS A 7 -12.05 -1.17 21.36
CA LYS A 7 -13.12 -1.87 22.09
C LYS A 7 -14.47 -1.87 21.40
N LYS A 8 -14.66 -1.09 20.33
CA LYS A 8 -15.96 -0.96 19.65
C LYS A 8 -15.88 -1.56 18.26
N THR A 9 -16.22 -2.84 18.17
CA THR A 9 -16.28 -3.61 16.91
C THR A 9 -17.51 -3.30 16.05
N GLY A 10 -18.33 -2.31 16.43
CA GLY A 10 -19.64 -2.10 15.80
C GLY A 10 -20.61 -3.24 16.11
N GLY A 11 -21.91 -3.04 15.83
CA GLY A 11 -22.95 -4.04 16.07
C GLY A 11 -23.51 -4.11 17.51
N ASP A 12 -22.99 -3.30 18.43
CA ASP A 12 -23.51 -3.20 19.81
C ASP A 12 -24.90 -2.52 19.89
N PHE A 13 -25.36 -1.91 18.80
CA PHE A 13 -26.66 -1.27 18.71
C PHE A 13 -27.49 -1.91 17.59
N PRO A 14 -28.77 -2.23 17.85
CA PRO A 14 -29.66 -2.70 16.81
C PRO A 14 -29.77 -1.65 15.69
N PRO A 15 -29.87 -2.07 14.42
CA PRO A 15 -30.03 -1.15 13.31
C PRO A 15 -31.30 -0.32 13.51
N CYS A 16 -31.15 1.00 13.37
CA CYS A 16 -32.25 1.95 13.52
C CYS A 16 -32.57 2.57 12.15
N TYR A 17 -33.85 2.52 11.76
CA TYR A 17 -34.33 2.99 10.47
C TYR A 17 -35.22 4.24 10.57
N ALA A 18 -35.48 4.73 11.79
CA ALA A 18 -36.26 5.93 12.06
C ALA A 18 -35.66 6.66 13.28
N TYR A 19 -35.58 7.98 13.22
CA TYR A 19 -35.03 8.80 14.31
C TYR A 19 -36.16 9.61 14.95
N ASP A 20 -36.08 9.79 16.27
CA ASP A 20 -37.11 10.49 17.04
C ASP A 20 -37.25 11.97 16.65
N ASN A 21 -36.16 12.57 16.14
CA ASN A 21 -36.11 13.94 15.63
C ASN A 21 -34.93 14.15 14.67
N ASP A 22 -34.92 15.31 14.01
CA ASP A 22 -33.88 15.70 13.04
C ASP A 22 -32.49 15.78 13.68
N ASP A 23 -32.37 16.21 14.94
CA ASP A 23 -31.08 16.31 15.63
C ASP A 23 -30.45 14.93 15.82
N ALA A 24 -31.25 13.93 16.19
CA ALA A 24 -30.81 12.54 16.32
C ALA A 24 -30.38 11.96 14.97
N HIS A 25 -31.12 12.28 13.91
CA HIS A 25 -30.78 11.88 12.53
C HIS A 25 -29.44 12.48 12.08
N ILE A 26 -29.29 13.81 12.21
CA ILE A 26 -28.07 14.53 11.83
C ILE A 26 -26.88 14.02 12.65
N THR A 27 -27.09 13.77 13.94
CA THR A 27 -26.07 13.21 14.83
C THR A 27 -25.62 11.84 14.35
N ALA A 28 -26.55 10.93 14.05
CA ALA A 28 -26.21 9.58 13.60
C ALA A 28 -25.43 9.58 12.27
N ILE A 29 -25.84 10.40 11.30
CA ILE A 29 -25.11 10.56 10.03
C ILE A 29 -23.70 11.08 10.28
N ASN A 30 -23.57 12.17 11.04
CA ASN A 30 -22.26 12.77 11.32
C ASN A 30 -21.34 11.80 12.03
N GLN A 31 -21.84 11.10 13.05
CA GLN A 31 -21.07 10.09 13.78
C GLN A 31 -20.67 8.93 12.88
N SER A 32 -21.54 8.47 11.99
CA SER A 32 -21.23 7.40 11.04
C SER A 32 -20.08 7.81 10.10
N VAL A 33 -20.13 9.02 9.53
CA VAL A 33 -19.09 9.51 8.62
C VAL A 33 -17.75 9.69 9.34
N ILE A 34 -17.78 10.23 10.57
CA ILE A 34 -16.57 10.43 11.38
C ILE A 34 -15.95 9.07 11.73
N GLN A 35 -16.74 8.11 12.21
CA GLN A 35 -16.24 6.78 12.57
C GLN A 35 -15.63 6.06 11.36
N ASP A 36 -16.31 6.13 10.22
CA ASP A 36 -15.84 5.55 8.97
C ASP A 36 -14.49 6.15 8.53
N THR A 37 -14.37 7.47 8.60
CA THR A 37 -13.14 8.20 8.26
C THR A 37 -11.99 7.84 9.20
N LEU A 38 -12.25 7.79 10.51
CA LEU A 38 -11.26 7.43 11.52
C LEU A 38 -10.80 5.98 11.36
N TRP A 39 -11.71 5.06 11.04
CA TRP A 39 -11.37 3.67 10.76
C TRP A 39 -10.48 3.54 9.53
N VAL A 40 -10.83 4.18 8.40
CA VAL A 40 -10.00 4.15 7.18
C VAL A 40 -8.61 4.77 7.43
N HIS A 41 -8.56 5.89 8.15
CA HIS A 41 -7.30 6.54 8.49
C HIS A 41 -6.40 5.63 9.32
N ARG A 42 -6.99 4.97 10.33
CA ARG A 42 -6.27 4.02 11.18
C ARG A 42 -5.72 2.83 10.40
N GLU A 43 -6.54 2.23 9.54
CA GLU A 43 -6.09 1.11 8.68
C GLU A 43 -4.95 1.55 7.75
N ALA A 44 -5.00 2.79 7.23
CA ALA A 44 -3.90 3.33 6.44
C ALA A 44 -2.60 3.46 7.24
N GLU A 45 -2.66 3.83 8.52
CA GLU A 45 -1.49 3.86 9.41
C GLU A 45 -0.91 2.46 9.63
N LEU A 46 -1.76 1.46 9.91
CA LEU A 46 -1.35 0.07 10.10
C LEU A 46 -0.66 -0.48 8.84
N ILE A 47 -1.32 -0.37 7.68
CA ILE A 47 -0.77 -0.77 6.39
C ILE A 47 0.58 -0.08 6.10
N ALA A 48 0.72 1.20 6.49
CA ALA A 48 1.95 1.96 6.26
C ALA A 48 3.11 1.63 7.22
N GLU A 49 2.84 0.89 8.30
CA GLU A 49 3.84 0.34 9.23
C GLU A 49 4.29 -1.07 8.83
N GLU A 50 3.41 -1.82 8.16
CA GLU A 50 3.70 -3.17 7.70
C GLU A 50 4.73 -3.21 6.56
N ARG A 51 5.65 -4.16 6.67
CA ARG A 51 6.76 -4.31 5.72
C ARG A 51 6.52 -5.52 4.84
N LEU A 52 6.32 -5.25 3.55
CA LEU A 52 6.16 -6.28 2.53
C LEU A 52 7.45 -6.43 1.71
N LEU A 53 7.72 -7.66 1.29
CA LEU A 53 8.80 -7.95 0.37
C LEU A 53 8.44 -7.41 -1.02
N ALA A 54 9.43 -6.83 -1.68
CA ALA A 54 9.24 -6.29 -3.02
C ALA A 54 10.55 -6.36 -3.80
N TYR A 55 10.43 -6.33 -5.13
CA TYR A 55 11.58 -6.23 -6.02
C TYR A 55 11.30 -5.30 -7.19
N PHE A 56 12.36 -4.66 -7.67
CA PHE A 56 12.28 -3.77 -8.81
C PHE A 56 12.36 -4.55 -10.12
N VAL A 57 11.54 -4.16 -11.08
CA VAL A 57 11.65 -4.54 -12.48
C VAL A 57 12.14 -3.32 -13.24
N THR A 58 13.40 -3.37 -13.67
CA THR A 58 14.06 -2.28 -14.39
C THR A 58 14.83 -2.84 -15.59
N PRO A 59 14.67 -2.26 -16.80
CA PRO A 59 15.51 -2.61 -17.94
C PRO A 59 16.90 -1.92 -17.85
N ILE A 60 17.04 -0.91 -16.98
CA ILE A 60 18.23 -0.07 -16.87
C ILE A 60 18.98 -0.43 -15.58
N ARG A 61 20.30 -0.63 -15.69
CA ARG A 61 21.17 -0.98 -14.54
C ARG A 61 21.38 0.17 -13.56
N VAL A 62 21.16 1.41 -14.00
CA VAL A 62 21.32 2.63 -13.20
C VAL A 62 20.04 3.43 -13.26
N ILE A 63 19.41 3.61 -12.10
CA ILE A 63 18.18 4.40 -11.97
C ILE A 63 18.57 5.77 -11.43
N SER A 64 18.49 6.78 -12.28
CA SER A 64 18.71 8.17 -11.88
C SER A 64 17.44 8.75 -11.25
N GLU A 65 17.60 9.85 -10.52
CA GLU A 65 16.48 10.62 -9.97
C GLU A 65 15.40 10.90 -11.04
N GLY A 66 14.14 10.85 -10.62
CA GLY A 66 12.98 11.11 -11.48
C GLY A 66 12.61 9.97 -12.43
N HIS A 67 13.44 8.93 -12.59
CA HIS A 67 13.10 7.79 -13.43
C HIS A 67 11.96 6.99 -12.82
N ALA A 68 11.01 6.62 -13.67
CA ALA A 68 9.90 5.75 -13.29
C ALA A 68 10.30 4.29 -13.47
N VAL A 69 10.14 3.50 -12.42
CA VAL A 69 10.41 2.06 -12.43
C VAL A 69 9.22 1.28 -11.88
N HIS A 70 9.14 0.00 -12.25
CA HIS A 70 8.10 -0.89 -11.74
C HIS A 70 8.61 -1.59 -10.48
N LEU A 71 7.80 -1.57 -9.44
CA LEU A 71 8.00 -2.29 -8.19
C LEU A 71 6.92 -3.36 -8.08
N VAL A 72 7.34 -4.63 -7.99
CA VAL A 72 6.44 -5.74 -7.72
C VAL A 72 6.50 -6.01 -6.22
N VAL A 73 5.37 -5.84 -5.55
CA VAL A 73 5.20 -6.07 -4.12
C VAL A 73 4.49 -7.40 -3.94
N LEU A 74 5.09 -8.29 -3.16
CA LEU A 74 4.52 -9.57 -2.80
C LEU A 74 3.54 -9.31 -1.66
N VAL A 75 2.24 -9.41 -1.96
CA VAL A 75 1.18 -9.21 -0.98
C VAL A 75 0.59 -10.58 -0.64
N PRO A 76 0.83 -11.14 0.56
CA PRO A 76 0.23 -12.40 0.94
C PRO A 76 -1.29 -12.33 0.85
N LYS A 77 -1.95 -13.42 0.42
CA LYS A 77 -3.41 -13.45 0.33
C LYS A 77 -4.06 -13.10 1.68
N ALA A 78 -3.55 -13.65 2.78
CA ALA A 78 -4.04 -13.34 4.12
C ALA A 78 -3.94 -11.86 4.49
N TRP A 79 -2.90 -11.17 4.01
CA TRP A 79 -2.75 -9.72 4.19
C TRP A 79 -3.82 -8.97 3.42
N ARG A 80 -4.06 -9.36 2.16
CA ARG A 80 -5.08 -8.75 1.31
C ARG A 80 -6.48 -8.95 1.91
N ASP A 81 -6.80 -10.17 2.33
CA ASP A 81 -8.08 -10.52 2.93
C ASP A 81 -8.31 -9.73 4.24
N LEU A 82 -7.25 -9.50 5.04
CA LEU A 82 -7.32 -8.73 6.28
C LEU A 82 -7.67 -7.25 6.04
N HIS A 83 -7.09 -6.64 5.02
CA HIS A 83 -7.25 -5.20 4.76
C HIS A 83 -8.18 -4.87 3.58
N ASP A 84 -8.89 -5.83 2.99
CA ASP A 84 -9.58 -5.69 1.70
C ASP A 84 -10.50 -4.46 1.63
N LEU A 85 -11.36 -4.28 2.65
CA LEU A 85 -12.30 -3.15 2.72
C LEU A 85 -11.59 -1.80 2.80
N ALA A 86 -10.55 -1.70 3.63
CA ALA A 86 -9.78 -0.48 3.77
C ALA A 86 -8.99 -0.21 2.49
N TRP A 87 -8.38 -1.24 1.92
CA TRP A 87 -7.62 -1.19 0.68
C TRP A 87 -8.47 -0.70 -0.49
N LEU A 88 -9.69 -1.22 -0.66
CA LEU A 88 -10.65 -0.78 -1.68
C LEU A 88 -10.90 0.72 -1.59
N ARG A 89 -11.12 1.24 -0.38
CA ARG A 89 -11.38 2.67 -0.14
C ARG A 89 -10.15 3.53 -0.34
N LEU A 90 -9.00 3.10 0.17
CA LEU A 90 -7.73 3.83 0.06
C LEU A 90 -7.22 3.91 -1.38
N THR A 91 -7.57 2.94 -2.21
CA THR A 91 -7.17 2.90 -3.63
C THR A 91 -8.26 3.41 -4.58
N ALA A 92 -9.44 3.75 -4.06
CA ALA A 92 -10.51 4.36 -4.84
C ALA A 92 -10.02 5.65 -5.52
N GLY A 93 -10.30 5.78 -6.82
CA GLY A 93 -9.81 6.92 -7.61
C GLY A 93 -8.34 6.84 -8.03
N ASN A 94 -7.64 5.74 -7.73
CA ASN A 94 -6.25 5.48 -8.09
C ASN A 94 -5.29 6.62 -7.70
N PRO A 95 -5.17 6.89 -6.38
CA PRO A 95 -4.36 8.00 -5.88
C PRO A 95 -2.86 7.74 -6.03
N LEU A 96 -2.08 8.81 -5.89
CA LEU A 96 -0.64 8.68 -5.70
C LEU A 96 -0.36 8.22 -4.26
N ILE A 97 0.53 7.25 -4.14
CA ILE A 97 0.95 6.68 -2.86
C ILE A 97 2.40 7.03 -2.55
N LYS A 98 2.73 7.11 -1.26
CA LYS A 98 4.11 7.17 -0.80
C LYS A 98 4.59 5.76 -0.47
N VAL A 99 5.65 5.32 -1.11
CA VAL A 99 6.31 4.04 -0.87
C VAL A 99 7.50 4.27 0.05
N LYS A 100 7.52 3.58 1.19
CA LYS A 100 8.62 3.58 2.15
C LYS A 100 9.54 2.41 1.83
N ILE A 101 10.79 2.68 1.47
CA ILE A 101 11.79 1.66 1.16
C ILE A 101 12.81 1.63 2.29
N HIS A 102 12.98 0.45 2.91
CA HIS A 102 13.84 0.28 4.07
C HIS A 102 15.25 -0.25 3.74
N ASP A 103 15.47 -0.79 2.54
CA ASP A 103 16.79 -1.27 2.11
C ASP A 103 17.66 -0.10 1.62
N ILE A 104 18.30 0.58 2.58
CA ILE A 104 19.05 1.82 2.37
C ILE A 104 20.55 1.56 2.43
N SER A 105 21.26 2.13 1.46
CA SER A 105 22.72 2.05 1.35
C SER A 105 23.45 3.30 1.82
N THR A 106 22.73 4.39 2.15
CA THR A 106 23.34 5.64 2.61
C THR A 106 23.83 5.51 4.06
N PRO A 107 25.15 5.67 4.32
CA PRO A 107 25.68 5.60 5.68
C PRO A 107 25.08 6.68 6.58
N GLY A 108 24.72 6.32 7.81
CA GLY A 108 24.19 7.25 8.82
C GLY A 108 22.73 7.69 8.62
N HIS A 109 22.03 7.18 7.59
CA HIS A 109 20.60 7.46 7.42
C HIS A 109 19.75 6.44 8.20
N THR A 110 18.81 6.93 9.00
CA THR A 110 17.99 6.12 9.92
C THR A 110 16.53 5.97 9.50
N GLY A 111 16.05 6.79 8.56
CA GLY A 111 14.67 6.75 8.06
C GLY A 111 14.53 6.00 6.73
N PRO A 112 13.32 5.61 6.29
CA PRO A 112 13.11 4.98 4.99
C PRO A 112 13.29 5.95 3.82
N ALA A 113 13.59 5.43 2.64
CA ALA A 113 13.48 6.20 1.40
C ALA A 113 12.00 6.41 1.06
N LEU A 114 11.64 7.65 0.75
CA LEU A 114 10.25 8.02 0.43
C LEU A 114 10.14 8.28 -1.07
N TRP A 115 9.52 7.34 -1.77
CA TRP A 115 9.27 7.46 -3.20
C TRP A 115 7.79 7.68 -3.46
N THR A 116 7.45 8.40 -4.52
CA THR A 116 6.06 8.60 -4.93
C THR A 116 5.73 7.64 -6.05
N GLY A 117 4.63 6.92 -5.92
CA GLY A 117 4.20 5.93 -6.90
C GLY A 117 2.70 5.93 -7.15
N LYS A 118 2.31 5.10 -8.12
CA LYS A 118 0.92 4.84 -8.47
C LYS A 118 0.72 3.35 -8.66
N ILE A 119 -0.36 2.82 -8.13
CA ILE A 119 -0.74 1.42 -8.34
C ILE A 119 -1.20 1.27 -9.80
N ILE A 120 -0.65 0.27 -10.49
CA ILE A 120 -1.03 -0.05 -11.86
C ILE A 120 -1.66 -1.43 -11.91
N GLY A 121 -2.70 -1.58 -12.72
CA GLY A 121 -3.33 -2.87 -12.98
C GLY A 121 -2.43 -3.80 -13.76
N SER A 122 -2.63 -5.11 -13.59
CA SER A 122 -1.90 -6.19 -14.27
C SER A 122 -2.00 -6.12 -15.81
N ASN A 123 -3.02 -5.45 -16.34
CA ASN A 123 -3.27 -5.27 -17.77
C ASN A 123 -2.37 -4.23 -18.45
N ASN A 124 -1.63 -3.41 -17.71
CA ASN A 124 -0.82 -2.32 -18.27
C ASN A 124 0.65 -2.75 -18.44
N SER A 125 0.86 -3.90 -19.08
CA SER A 125 2.14 -4.60 -19.14
C SER A 125 3.15 -3.86 -20.03
N ALA A 126 3.94 -2.98 -19.41
CA ALA A 126 5.22 -2.55 -19.95
C ALA A 126 6.02 -3.79 -20.40
N PRO A 127 6.79 -3.70 -21.50
CA PRO A 127 7.54 -4.85 -22.03
C PRO A 127 8.40 -5.57 -20.97
N GLU A 128 8.92 -4.83 -20.00
CA GLU A 128 9.76 -5.36 -18.93
C GLU A 128 9.01 -6.29 -17.96
N LEU A 129 7.70 -6.12 -17.80
CA LEU A 129 6.89 -6.98 -16.93
C LEU A 129 6.59 -8.34 -17.58
N ARG A 130 6.79 -8.49 -18.89
CA ARG A 130 6.52 -9.76 -19.61
C ARG A 130 7.43 -10.90 -19.15
N THR A 131 8.66 -10.60 -18.74
CA THR A 131 9.61 -11.57 -18.18
C THR A 131 9.38 -11.85 -16.68
N HIS A 132 8.46 -11.11 -16.07
CA HIS A 132 8.07 -11.22 -14.67
C HIS A 132 6.55 -11.43 -14.57
N PRO A 133 6.02 -12.62 -14.95
CA PRO A 133 4.60 -12.90 -14.85
C PRO A 133 4.12 -12.67 -13.42
N ILE A 134 3.05 -11.88 -13.31
CA ILE A 134 2.55 -11.30 -12.07
C ILE A 134 1.42 -12.19 -11.57
N GLN A 135 1.48 -12.57 -10.31
CA GLN A 135 0.47 -13.44 -9.71
C GLN A 135 -0.71 -12.60 -9.19
N ASP A 136 -1.90 -13.22 -9.08
CA ASP A 136 -3.14 -12.50 -8.73
C ASP A 136 -3.08 -11.76 -7.39
N HIS A 137 -2.25 -12.24 -6.48
CA HIS A 137 -2.07 -11.64 -5.16
C HIS A 137 -0.99 -10.56 -5.14
N GLU A 138 -0.36 -10.23 -6.26
CA GLU A 138 0.74 -9.26 -6.29
C GLU A 138 0.26 -7.86 -6.64
N LEU A 139 0.98 -6.87 -6.12
CA LEU A 139 0.72 -5.48 -6.38
C LEU A 139 1.85 -4.88 -7.21
N ILE A 140 1.48 -4.17 -8.27
CA ILE A 140 2.43 -3.45 -9.10
C ILE A 140 2.31 -1.97 -8.80
N VAL A 141 3.43 -1.36 -8.46
CA VAL A 141 3.53 0.08 -8.23
C VAL A 141 4.53 0.66 -9.21
N ARG A 142 4.09 1.64 -10.00
CA ARG A 142 5.01 2.46 -10.79
C ARG A 142 5.49 3.61 -9.92
N VAL A 143 6.76 3.57 -9.52
CA VAL A 143 7.38 4.52 -8.57
C VAL A 143 8.37 5.43 -9.30
N ARG A 144 8.49 6.68 -8.86
CA ARG A 144 9.55 7.58 -9.30
C ARG A 144 10.69 7.58 -8.28
N ALA A 145 11.90 7.34 -8.76
CA ALA A 145 13.08 7.30 -7.93
C ALA A 145 13.39 8.69 -7.34
N ALA A 146 13.61 8.73 -6.02
CA ALA A 146 14.19 9.87 -5.34
C ALA A 146 15.70 9.70 -5.20
N SER A 147 16.45 10.81 -5.20
CA SER A 147 17.91 10.82 -5.10
C SER A 147 18.45 10.43 -3.72
N VAL A 148 17.68 10.67 -2.65
CA VAL A 148 18.11 10.47 -1.25
C VAL A 148 16.97 9.87 -0.42
N PRO A 149 17.27 8.94 0.51
CA PRO A 149 18.51 8.18 0.63
C PRO A 149 18.71 7.24 -0.57
N ARG A 150 19.97 6.88 -0.84
CA ARG A 150 20.30 5.90 -1.87
C ARG A 150 19.87 4.53 -1.40
N ILE A 151 19.18 3.81 -2.27
CA ILE A 151 18.73 2.44 -2.03
C ILE A 151 19.55 1.47 -2.88
N LEU A 152 19.72 0.24 -2.39
CA LEU A 152 20.30 -0.82 -3.20
C LEU A 152 19.22 -1.41 -4.10
N ILE A 153 19.34 -1.18 -5.41
CA ILE A 153 18.42 -1.78 -6.38
C ILE A 153 19.06 -3.03 -6.94
N ARG A 154 18.54 -4.19 -6.52
CA ARG A 154 18.94 -5.49 -7.07
C ARG A 154 18.22 -5.74 -8.38
N HIS A 155 18.95 -6.19 -9.38
CA HIS A 155 18.40 -6.53 -10.69
C HIS A 155 18.18 -8.03 -10.81
N TYR A 156 16.97 -8.42 -11.24
CA TYR A 156 16.60 -9.80 -11.48
C TYR A 156 16.21 -9.97 -12.96
N PRO A 157 16.90 -10.82 -13.74
CA PRO A 157 16.59 -11.00 -15.16
C PRO A 157 15.23 -11.65 -15.43
N ASN A 158 14.69 -12.41 -14.47
CA ASN A 158 13.39 -13.06 -14.59
C ASN A 158 12.77 -13.32 -13.21
N ARG A 159 11.49 -13.71 -13.23
CA ARG A 159 10.73 -14.03 -12.01
C ARG A 159 11.42 -15.06 -11.11
N ARG A 160 11.88 -16.17 -11.68
CA ARG A 160 12.51 -17.28 -10.93
C ARG A 160 13.73 -16.83 -10.13
N THR A 161 14.54 -15.91 -10.68
CA THR A 161 15.70 -15.36 -9.96
C THR A 161 15.29 -14.43 -8.82
N ALA A 162 14.21 -13.66 -8.98
CA ALA A 162 13.68 -12.83 -7.91
C ALA A 162 13.11 -13.70 -6.76
N ASP A 163 12.31 -14.71 -7.08
CA ASP A 163 11.71 -15.60 -6.08
C ASP A 163 12.79 -16.30 -5.22
N LYS A 164 13.86 -16.80 -5.84
CA LYS A 164 14.97 -17.42 -5.12
C LYS A 164 15.66 -16.46 -4.15
N ALA A 165 15.78 -15.18 -4.52
CA ALA A 165 16.42 -14.18 -3.68
C ALA A 165 15.52 -13.69 -2.54
N LEU A 166 14.19 -13.74 -2.74
CA LEU A 166 13.19 -13.35 -1.74
C LEU A 166 12.82 -14.49 -0.77
N ALA A 167 13.18 -15.72 -1.08
CA ALA A 167 12.97 -16.90 -0.23
C ALA A 167 14.11 -17.16 0.79
N GLN A 168 15.15 -16.32 0.80
CA GLN A 168 16.30 -16.37 1.70
C GLN A 168 16.13 -15.36 2.84
#